data_AF-A0A3B1AJJ1-F1
#
_entry.id   AF-A0A3B1AJJ1-F1
#
_cell.length_a   1.000
_cell.length_b   1.000
_cell.length_c   1.000
_cell.angle_alpha   90.00
_cell.angle_beta   90.00
_cell.angle_gamma   90.00
#
_symmetry.space_group_name_H-M   'P 1'
#
loop_
_entity.id
_entity.type
_entity.pdbx_description
1 polymer ?
#
loop_
_entity_poly.entity_id
_entity_poly.type
_entity_poly.pdbx_seq_one_letter_code
_entity_poly.pdbx_strand_id
1 'polypeptide(L)' 'MKEPKITVGQDILQLISELDEFKGKWFAFKTMSPERLQQLRKVATIESVGSSTRIEGAKLSDAQVETLLS' A
#
# COMPACT_ATOMS: atom_id res chain seq x y z
N MET A 1 2.62 25.76 -15.81
CA MET A 1 1.62 25.17 -14.89
C MET A 1 1.55 26.03 -13.65
N LYS A 2 0.36 26.25 -13.07
CA LYS A 2 0.27 26.92 -11.75
C LYS A 2 0.70 25.92 -10.68
N GLU A 3 1.48 26.37 -9.71
CA GLU A 3 1.82 25.53 -8.56
C GLU A 3 0.56 25.20 -7.74
N PRO A 4 0.38 23.94 -7.32
CA PRO A 4 -0.72 23.58 -6.44
C PRO A 4 -0.50 24.22 -5.07
N LYS A 5 -1.49 24.99 -4.60
CA LYS A 5 -1.53 25.45 -3.20
C LYS A 5 -2.04 24.32 -2.33
N ILE A 6 -1.13 23.69 -1.58
CA ILE A 6 -1.47 22.67 -0.58
C ILE A 6 -1.53 23.35 0.78
N THR A 7 -2.68 23.28 1.43
CA THR A 7 -2.83 23.74 2.82
C THR A 7 -2.60 22.53 3.73
N VAL A 8 -1.61 22.63 4.61
CA VAL A 8 -1.30 21.56 5.56
C VAL A 8 -1.95 21.90 6.90
N GLY A 9 -3.10 21.28 7.17
CA GLY A 9 -3.82 21.39 8.43
C GLY A 9 -3.28 20.44 9.50
N GLN A 10 -3.77 20.58 10.73
CA GLN A 10 -3.39 19.73 11.86
C GLN A 10 -3.74 18.25 11.64
N ASP A 11 -4.85 17.99 10.95
CA ASP A 11 -5.30 16.67 10.53
C ASP A 11 -4.29 15.99 9.59
N ILE A 12 -3.79 16.73 8.59
CA ILE A 12 -2.76 16.23 7.68
C ILE A 12 -1.45 15.99 8.44
N LEU A 13 -1.04 16.89 9.34
CA LEU A 13 0.16 16.69 10.17
C LEU A 13 0.06 15.45 11.06
N GLN A 14 -1.11 15.19 11.62
CA GLN A 14 -1.36 14.00 12.41
C GLN A 14 -1.22 12.73 11.57
N LEU A 15 -1.84 12.70 10.38
CA LEU A 15 -1.70 11.59 9.44
C LEU A 15 -0.25 11.36 9.02
N ILE A 16 0.51 12.43 8.74
CA ILE A 16 1.93 12.33 8.39
C ILE A 16 2.72 11.74 9.56
N SER A 17 2.43 12.17 10.79
CA SER A 17 3.10 11.68 12.00
C SER A 17 2.84 10.19 12.23
N GLU A 18 1.59 9.73 12.02
CA GLU A 18 1.22 8.33 12.10
C GLU A 18 1.96 7.48 11.04
N LEU A 19 2.07 7.99 9.80
CA LEU A 19 2.83 7.34 8.74
C LEU A 19 4.33 7.24 9.08
N ASP A 20 4.91 8.28 9.66
CA ASP A 20 6.32 8.29 10.06
C ASP A 20 6.60 7.31 11.21
N GLU A 21 5.72 7.24 12.21
CA GLU A 21 5.84 6.25 13.29
C GLU A 21 5.76 4.82 12.75
N PHE A 22 4.80 4.56 11.85
CA PHE A 22 4.68 3.26 11.19
C PHE A 22 5.93 2.92 10.38
N LYS A 23 6.48 3.87 9.61
CA LYS A 23 7.71 3.68 8.84
C LYS A 23 8.89 3.35 9.75
N GLY A 24 9.01 3.99 10.92
CA GLY A 24 10.02 3.68 11.92
C GLY A 24 9.91 2.24 12.44
N LYS A 25 8.70 1.83 12.84
CA LYS A 25 8.42 0.44 13.26
C LYS A 25 8.73 -0.54 12.13
N TRP A 26 8.28 -0.27 10.91
CA TRP A 26 8.50 -1.10 9.74
C TRP A 26 9.99 -1.30 9.43
N PHE A 27 10.80 -0.24 9.56
CA PHE A 27 12.25 -0.35 9.36
C PHE A 27 12.90 -1.27 10.41
N ALA A 28 12.46 -1.19 11.66
CA ALA A 28 12.90 -2.13 12.70
C ALA A 28 12.47 -3.58 12.37
N PHE A 29 11.27 -3.77 11.81
CA PHE A 29 10.73 -5.07 11.38
C PHE A 29 11.40 -5.67 10.14
N LYS A 30 12.00 -4.88 9.25
CA LYS A 30 12.69 -5.36 8.02
C LYS A 30 13.85 -6.32 8.28
N THR A 31 14.28 -6.47 9.53
CA THR A 31 15.26 -7.47 9.96
C THR A 31 14.67 -8.88 10.10
N MET A 32 13.35 -9.05 10.02
CA MET A 32 12.67 -10.33 10.21
C MET A 32 12.34 -11.03 8.88
N SER A 33 13.07 -12.12 8.59
CA SER A 33 12.73 -13.22 7.65
C SER A 33 12.41 -12.83 6.19
N PRO A 34 13.26 -13.22 5.22
CA PRO A 34 13.01 -13.05 3.78
C PRO A 34 11.64 -13.58 3.31
N GLU A 35 11.15 -14.66 3.92
CA GLU A 35 9.90 -15.32 3.60
C GLU A 35 8.69 -14.42 3.90
N ARG A 36 8.71 -13.70 5.03
CA ARG A 36 7.67 -12.73 5.37
C ARG A 36 7.62 -11.57 4.39
N LEU A 37 8.79 -11.07 3.97
CA LEU A 37 8.87 -10.04 2.94
C LEU A 37 8.33 -10.51 1.60
N GLN A 38 8.59 -11.77 1.22
CA GLN A 38 8.04 -12.37 0.00
C GLN A 38 6.51 -12.47 0.05
N GLN A 39 5.94 -12.91 1.18
CA GLN A 39 4.49 -12.94 1.39
C GLN A 39 3.86 -11.55 1.31
N LEU A 40 4.44 -10.55 1.97
CA LEU A 40 3.97 -9.17 1.93
C LEU A 40 3.99 -8.59 0.52
N ARG A 41 5.04 -8.89 -0.27
CA ARG A 41 5.09 -8.50 -1.68
C ARG A 41 3.98 -9.14 -2.49
N LYS A 42 3.71 -10.43 -2.31
CA LYS A 42 2.63 -11.13 -3.01
C LYS A 42 1.28 -10.47 -2.73
N VAL A 43 0.97 -10.22 -1.45
CA VAL A 43 -0.27 -9.54 -1.04
C VAL A 43 -0.36 -8.14 -1.66
N ALA A 44 0.71 -7.34 -1.58
CA ALA A 44 0.72 -5.99 -2.14
C ALA A 44 0.50 -5.98 -3.66
N THR A 45 1.04 -6.96 -4.40
CA THR A 45 0.81 -7.09 -5.83
C THR A 45 -0.65 -7.42 -6.14
N ILE A 46 -1.24 -8.37 -5.42
CA ILE A 46 -2.65 -8.77 -5.61
C ILE A 46 -3.57 -7.59 -5.34
N GLU A 47 -3.42 -6.93 -4.19
CA GLU A 47 -4.24 -5.78 -3.80
C GLU A 47 -4.09 -4.61 -4.78
N SER A 48 -2.86 -4.32 -5.21
CA SER A 48 -2.60 -3.23 -6.16
C SER A 48 -3.24 -3.49 -7.52
N VAL A 49 -3.14 -4.71 -8.05
CA VAL A 49 -3.72 -5.08 -9.35
C VAL A 49 -5.24 -5.17 -9.24
N GLY A 50 -5.76 -5.82 -8.20
CA GLY A 50 -7.20 -5.96 -7.98
C GLY A 50 -7.88 -4.60 -7.85
N SER A 51 -7.31 -3.69 -7.07
CA SER A 51 -7.87 -2.35 -6.84
C SER A 51 -7.94 -1.51 -8.12
N SER A 52 -6.83 -1.37 -8.85
CA SER A 52 -6.82 -0.57 -10.08
C SER A 52 -7.77 -1.13 -11.13
N THR A 53 -7.78 -2.46 -11.30
CA THR A 53 -8.67 -3.09 -12.28
C THR A 53 -10.14 -2.99 -11.87
N ARG A 54 -10.47 -2.99 -10.57
CA ARG A 54 -11.83 -2.75 -10.06
C ARG A 54 -12.29 -1.31 -10.31
N ILE A 55 -11.40 -0.32 -10.21
CA ILE A 55 -11.69 1.07 -10.59
C ILE A 55 -12.09 1.16 -12.08
N GLU A 56 -11.44 0.36 -12.93
CA GLU A 56 -11.74 0.25 -14.37
C GLU A 56 -12.92 -0.69 -14.69
N GLY A 57 -13.63 -1.20 -13.68
CA GLY A 57 -14.87 -1.97 -13.84
C GLY A 57 -14.74 -3.50 -13.82
N ALA A 58 -13.55 -4.06 -13.58
CA ALA A 58 -13.42 -5.49 -13.34
C ALA A 58 -14.08 -5.92 -12.02
N LYS A 59 -14.58 -7.15 -11.96
CA LYS A 59 -15.31 -7.71 -10.79
C LYS A 59 -14.56 -8.86 -10.11
N LEU A 60 -13.26 -8.97 -10.36
CA LEU A 60 -12.41 -10.01 -9.79
C LEU A 60 -12.21 -9.78 -8.29
N SER A 61 -12.34 -10.84 -7.51
CA SER A 61 -11.90 -10.91 -6.12
C SER A 61 -10.38 -11.10 -6.04
N ASP A 62 -9.79 -10.81 -4.87
CA ASP A 62 -8.35 -10.92 -4.68
C ASP A 62 -7.85 -12.37 -4.85
N ALA A 63 -8.66 -13.37 -4.49
CA ALA A 63 -8.37 -14.78 -4.74
C ALA A 63 -8.34 -15.11 -6.25
N GLN A 64 -9.20 -14.48 -7.05
CA GLN A 64 -9.19 -14.65 -8.51
C GLN A 64 -7.99 -13.95 -9.13
N VAL A 65 -7.62 -12.76 -8.63
CA VAL A 65 -6.39 -12.06 -9.04
C VAL A 65 -5.16 -12.88 -8.69
N GLU A 66 -5.10 -13.46 -7.49
CA GLU A 66 -4.01 -14.34 -7.05
C GLU A 66 -3.84 -15.55 -7.97
N THR A 67 -4.96 -16.19 -8.34
CA THR A 67 -4.96 -17.35 -9.26
C THR A 67 -4.37 -17.00 -10.63
N LEU A 68 -4.55 -15.77 -11.10
CA LEU A 68 -4.05 -15.30 -12.39
C LEU A 68 -2.58 -14.84 -12.36
N LEU A 69 -2.07 -14.46 -11.19
CA LEU A 69 -0.69 -14.00 -10.99
C LEU A 69 0.27 -15.12 -10.55
N SER A 70 -0.25 -16.33 -10.33
CA SER A 70 0.51 -17.53 -9.94
C SER A 70 0.95 -18.32 -11.17
#